data_AF-A0A7R9J1N9-F1
#
_entry.id   AF-A0A7R9J1N9-F1
#
_cell.length_a   1.000
_cell.length_b   1.000
_cell.length_c   1.000
_cell.angle_alpha   90.00
_cell.angle_beta   90.00
_cell.angle_gamma   90.00
#
_symmetry.space_group_name_H-M   'P 1'
#
loop_
_entity.id
_entity.type
_entity.pdbx_description
1 polymer ?
#
loop_
_entity_poly.entity_id
_entity_poly.type
_entity_poly.pdbx_seq_one_letter_code
_entity_poly.pdbx_strand_id
1 'polypeptide(L)'
;WDVQRIREQRQIERLKLREIASSRRGSVASRHTTEGEEPVLSYCQQPDDVEKLEVENSVPLSALGTDIPNFPPSEFSLPWHGSARSKGSSYPNSLRRRDQRR
;
A
#
# COMPACT_ATOMS: atom_id res chain seq x y z
N TRP A 1 -16.95 -27.07 20.83
CA TRP A 1 -15.72 -26.60 21.49
C TRP A 1 -14.69 -27.69 21.61
N ASP A 2 -14.96 -28.82 22.29
CA ASP A 2 -13.96 -29.90 22.39
C ASP A 2 -13.67 -30.60 21.05
N VAL A 3 -14.68 -30.86 20.22
CA VAL A 3 -14.45 -31.43 18.87
C VAL A 3 -13.62 -30.50 17.99
N GLN A 4 -13.84 -29.19 18.09
CA GLN A 4 -13.07 -28.17 17.37
C GLN A 4 -11.62 -28.16 17.85
N ARG A 5 -11.43 -28.11 19.17
CA ARG A 5 -10.11 -28.17 19.81
C ARG A 5 -9.37 -29.46 19.47
N ILE A 6 -10.05 -30.61 19.43
CA ILE A 6 -9.45 -31.90 19.04
C ILE A 6 -9.03 -31.90 17.57
N ARG A 7 -9.81 -31.28 16.67
CA ARG A 7 -9.43 -31.14 15.25
C ARG A 7 -8.19 -30.26 15.09
N GLU A 8 -8.17 -29.12 15.75
CA GLU A 8 -7.03 -28.20 15.75
C GLU A 8 -5.78 -28.85 16.35
N GLN A 9 -5.92 -29.55 17.49
CA GLN A 9 -4.83 -30.26 18.14
C GLN A 9 -4.23 -31.35 17.23
N ARG A 10 -5.08 -32.13 16.54
CA ARG A 10 -4.64 -33.14 15.56
C ARG A 10 -3.93 -32.51 14.37
N GLN A 11 -4.34 -31.32 13.93
CA GLN A 11 -3.67 -30.60 12.86
C GLN A 11 -2.28 -30.15 13.28
N ILE A 12 -2.15 -29.59 14.49
CA ILE A 12 -0.87 -29.15 15.06
C ILE A 12 0.09 -30.34 15.24
N GLU A 13 -0.39 -31.45 15.80
CA GLU A 13 0.43 -32.66 15.97
C GLU A 13 0.92 -33.22 14.63
N ARG A 14 0.06 -33.24 13.61
CA ARG A 14 0.45 -33.65 12.25
C ARG A 14 1.53 -32.76 11.65
N LEU A 15 1.43 -31.44 11.85
CA LEU A 15 2.43 -30.48 11.34
C LEU A 15 3.78 -30.69 12.05
N LYS A 16 3.79 -30.85 13.37
CA LYS A 16 5.02 -31.13 14.15
C LYS A 16 5.70 -32.43 13.70
N LEU A 17 4.93 -33.48 13.44
CA LEU A 17 5.48 -34.75 12.94
C LEU A 17 6.14 -34.57 11.56
N ARG A 18 5.55 -33.74 10.69
CA ARG A 18 6.12 -33.42 9.38
C ARG A 18 7.42 -32.64 9.50
N GLU A 19 7.47 -31.64 10.38
CA GLU A 19 8.67 -30.83 10.68
C GLU A 19 9.82 -31.70 11.19
N ILE A 20 9.56 -32.60 12.14
CA ILE A 20 10.58 -33.51 12.67
C ILE A 20 11.07 -34.47 11.58
N ALA A 21 10.17 -34.96 10.72
CA ALA A 21 10.52 -35.85 9.62
C ALA A 21 11.36 -35.14 8.54
N SER A 22 11.07 -33.88 8.22
CA SER A 22 11.87 -33.07 7.29
C SER A 22 13.20 -32.65 7.90
N SER A 23 13.25 -32.34 9.19
CA SER A 23 14.50 -31.99 9.89
C SER A 23 15.46 -33.17 9.98
N ARG A 24 14.94 -34.40 10.17
CA ARG A 24 15.75 -35.64 10.19
C ARG A 24 16.23 -36.08 8.81
N ARG A 25 15.45 -35.81 7.76
CA ARG A 25 15.85 -36.05 6.36
C ARG A 25 16.49 -34.78 5.83
N GLY A 26 17.71 -34.50 6.28
CA GLY A 26 18.47 -33.33 5.89
C GLY A 26 18.27 -33.01 4.40
N SER A 27 17.71 -31.83 4.15
CA SER A 27 17.61 -31.07 2.90
C SER A 27 18.09 -31.77 1.61
N VAL A 28 17.43 -32.85 1.21
CA VAL A 28 17.64 -33.44 -0.12
C VAL A 28 16.28 -33.85 -0.66
N ALA A 29 15.81 -33.08 -1.65
CA ALA A 29 14.56 -33.21 -2.40
C ALA A 29 13.31 -32.58 -1.77
N SER A 30 13.06 -31.31 -2.10
CA SER A 30 11.94 -31.00 -3.01
C SER A 30 11.99 -29.54 -3.43
N ARG A 31 11.87 -29.35 -4.75
CA ARG A 31 11.62 -28.06 -5.41
C ARG A 31 10.40 -27.40 -4.75
N HIS A 32 10.55 -26.13 -4.40
CA HIS A 32 9.47 -25.15 -4.27
C HIS A 32 8.45 -25.37 -3.13
N THR A 33 8.86 -25.14 -1.88
CA THR A 33 8.00 -24.52 -0.84
C THR A 33 8.88 -23.85 0.21
N THR A 34 8.55 -22.60 0.49
CA THR A 34 9.13 -21.64 1.44
C THR A 34 9.13 -22.14 2.89
N GLU A 35 10.09 -22.97 3.30
CA GLU A 35 10.23 -23.43 4.71
C GLU A 35 11.71 -23.48 5.09
N GLY A 36 12.32 -22.31 5.03
CA GLY A 36 13.73 -22.04 5.29
C GLY A 36 13.93 -20.55 5.13
N GLU A 37 13.10 -19.76 5.80
CA GLU A 37 13.39 -18.34 5.99
C GLU A 37 14.67 -18.32 6.82
N GLU A 38 15.82 -18.19 6.15
CA GLU A 38 17.01 -17.71 6.84
C GLU A 38 16.58 -16.47 7.65
N PRO A 39 16.97 -16.38 8.93
CA PRO A 39 16.63 -15.20 9.71
C PRO A 39 17.12 -13.99 8.92
N VAL A 40 16.26 -12.98 8.75
CA VAL A 40 16.63 -11.74 8.06
C VAL A 40 17.85 -11.16 8.78
N LEU A 41 19.04 -11.38 8.20
CA LEU A 41 20.32 -10.98 8.80
C LEU A 41 20.51 -9.46 8.72
N SER A 42 19.81 -8.79 7.80
CA SER A 42 19.88 -7.35 7.59
C SER A 42 18.61 -6.82 6.95
N TYR A 43 18.09 -5.69 7.46
CA TYR A 43 17.03 -4.89 6.84
C TYR A 43 17.59 -3.83 5.89
N CYS A 44 18.90 -3.62 5.90
CA CYS A 44 19.58 -2.73 4.97
C CYS A 44 19.75 -3.45 3.63
N GLN A 45 19.42 -2.74 2.55
CA GLN A 45 19.70 -3.17 1.18
C GLN A 45 21.21 -3.43 1.00
N GLN A 46 21.57 -4.26 0.02
CA GLN A 46 22.97 -4.44 -0.34
C GLN A 46 23.56 -3.09 -0.76
N PRO A 47 24.83 -2.79 -0.46
CA PRO A 47 25.43 -1.49 -0.76
C PRO A 47 25.37 -1.12 -2.25
N ASP A 48 25.32 -2.12 -3.14
CA ASP A 48 25.17 -1.91 -4.59
C ASP A 48 23.75 -1.50 -5.01
N ASP A 49 22.74 -1.77 -4.18
CA ASP A 49 21.32 -1.46 -4.43
C ASP A 49 20.87 -0.13 -3.79
N VAL A 50 21.76 0.56 -3.07
CA VAL A 50 21.44 1.79 -2.34
C VAL A 50 21.64 2.99 -3.26
N GLU A 51 20.53 3.56 -3.75
CA GLU A 51 20.56 4.72 -4.64
C GLU A 51 20.98 6.02 -3.91
N LYS A 52 20.63 6.16 -2.63
CA LYS A 52 20.87 7.39 -1.87
C LYS A 52 20.89 7.13 -0.36
N LEU A 53 21.91 7.68 0.34
CA LEU A 53 21.95 7.79 1.80
C LEU A 53 22.06 9.26 2.17
N GLU A 54 21.04 9.80 2.82
CA GLU A 54 21.07 11.16 3.36
C GLU A 54 21.05 11.13 4.88
N VAL A 55 21.97 11.90 5.48
CA VAL A 55 22.02 12.13 6.92
C VAL A 55 21.49 13.53 7.15
N GLU A 56 20.26 13.62 7.64
CA GLU A 56 19.60 14.89 7.94
C GLU A 56 19.39 15.02 9.46
N ASN A 57 19.53 16.24 9.98
CA ASN A 57 19.34 16.53 11.41
C ASN A 57 17.85 16.52 11.83
N SER A 58 16.95 16.33 10.87
CA SER A 58 15.50 16.22 11.05
C SER A 58 14.99 15.00 10.30
N VAL A 59 13.98 14.33 10.87
CA VAL A 59 13.32 13.20 10.20
C VAL A 59 12.45 13.75 9.05
N PRO A 60 12.63 13.28 7.80
CA PRO A 60 11.80 13.74 6.69
C PRO A 60 10.35 13.35 6.91
N LEU A 61 9.44 14.29 6.65
CA LEU A 61 8.01 14.01 6.65
C LEU A 61 7.66 13.29 5.34
N SER A 62 7.36 12.00 5.45
CA SER A 62 6.95 11.17 4.31
C SER A 62 5.47 10.80 4.40
N ALA A 63 4.81 10.78 3.23
CA ALA A 63 3.50 10.16 3.04
C ALA A 63 3.61 9.15 1.88
N LEU A 64 3.02 7.95 2.08
CA LEU A 64 3.02 6.87 1.09
C LEU A 64 4.42 6.46 0.57
N GLY A 65 5.46 6.63 1.39
CA GLY A 65 6.85 6.31 1.02
C GLY A 65 7.53 7.36 0.15
N THR A 66 6.94 8.56 0.01
CA THR A 66 7.51 9.70 -0.72
C THR A 66 7.58 10.94 0.17
N ASP A 67 8.52 11.84 -0.08
CA ASP A 67 8.66 13.07 0.71
C ASP A 67 7.50 14.05 0.44
N ILE A 68 7.00 14.68 1.50
CA ILE A 68 5.92 15.67 1.39
C ILE A 68 6.52 17.02 0.93
N PRO A 69 6.11 17.57 -0.22
CA PRO A 69 6.59 18.86 -0.66
C PRO A 69 5.98 20.01 0.14
N ASN A 70 6.66 21.16 0.13
CA ASN A 70 6.15 22.38 0.75
C ASN A 70 5.03 23.00 -0.11
N PHE A 71 3.83 23.13 0.47
CA PHE A 71 2.70 23.80 -0.17
C PHE A 71 2.52 25.23 0.38
N PRO A 72 2.23 26.22 -0.47
CA PRO A 72 1.84 27.53 0.02
C PRO A 72 0.49 27.45 0.76
N PRO A 73 0.26 28.27 1.80
CA PRO A 73 -1.04 28.34 2.45
C PRO A 73 -2.16 28.66 1.44
N SER A 74 -3.22 27.86 1.45
CA SER A 74 -4.40 28.04 0.59
C SER A 74 -5.67 27.69 1.35
N GLU A 75 -6.74 28.42 1.11
CA GLU A 75 -8.07 28.00 1.55
C GLU A 75 -8.51 26.76 0.78
N PHE A 76 -9.29 25.91 1.45
CA PHE A 76 -9.86 24.71 0.83
C PHE A 76 -10.96 25.11 -0.15
N SER A 77 -10.90 24.55 -1.36
CA SER A 77 -11.96 24.71 -2.36
C SER A 77 -12.28 23.36 -3.01
N LEU A 78 -13.57 23.11 -3.25
CA LEU A 78 -13.95 21.92 -3.99
C LEU A 78 -13.65 22.13 -5.48
N PRO A 79 -13.04 21.15 -6.18
CA PRO A 79 -12.70 21.28 -7.60
C PRO A 79 -13.89 21.59 -8.51
N TRP A 80 -15.09 21.14 -8.13
CA TRP A 80 -16.35 21.34 -8.87
C TRP A 80 -17.19 22.51 -8.35
N HIS A 81 -16.88 23.05 -7.17
CA HIS A 81 -17.56 24.23 -6.66
C HIS A 81 -16.83 25.44 -7.25
N GLY A 82 -17.16 25.74 -8.50
CA GLY A 82 -16.54 26.81 -9.27
C GLY A 82 -16.38 28.04 -8.40
N SER A 83 -15.12 28.40 -8.11
CA SER A 83 -14.83 29.72 -7.58
C SER A 83 -15.20 30.69 -8.70
N ALA A 84 -16.44 31.20 -8.66
CA ALA A 84 -16.98 32.17 -9.59
C ALA A 84 -16.33 33.54 -9.40
N ARG A 85 -15.00 33.56 -9.33
CA ARG A 85 -14.14 34.72 -9.18
C ARG A 85 -12.82 34.48 -9.91
N SER A 86 -12.89 34.33 -11.23
CA SER A 86 -12.03 35.11 -12.14
C SER A 86 -12.31 34.79 -13.61
N LYS A 87 -12.86 35.82 -14.28
CA LYS A 87 -12.59 36.24 -15.66
C LYS A 87 -12.88 35.23 -16.80
N GLY A 88 -14.00 35.48 -17.48
CA GLY A 88 -14.09 35.29 -18.93
C GLY A 88 -14.73 33.99 -19.39
N SER A 89 -16.02 33.80 -19.11
CA SER A 89 -16.82 32.87 -19.93
C SER A 89 -18.22 33.45 -20.14
N SER A 90 -18.30 34.39 -21.08
CA SER A 90 -19.56 34.77 -21.71
C SER A 90 -20.00 33.62 -22.61
N TYR A 91 -20.81 32.70 -22.08
CA TYR A 91 -21.71 31.92 -22.95
C TYR A 91 -22.97 32.76 -23.15
N PRO A 92 -23.32 33.16 -24.39
CA PRO A 92 -24.51 33.95 -24.62
C PRO A 92 -25.74 33.08 -24.36
N ASN A 93 -26.62 33.60 -23.52
CA ASN A 93 -27.89 33.00 -23.17
C ASN A 93 -28.83 33.08 -24.39
N SER A 94 -28.71 32.13 -25.32
CA SER A 94 -29.46 32.16 -26.60
C SER A 94 -30.40 30.97 -26.77
N LEU A 95 -31.28 30.70 -25.81
CA LEU A 95 -32.48 29.87 -26.02
C LEU A 95 -33.67 30.43 -25.22
N ARG A 96 -34.02 31.69 -25.48
CA ARG A 96 -35.37 32.23 -25.21
C ARG A 96 -35.92 32.86 -26.50
N ARG A 97 -36.40 32.03 -27.41
CA ARG A 97 -37.38 32.40 -28.44
C ARG A 97 -38.54 31.42 -28.31
N ARG A 98 -39.55 31.79 -27.52
CA ARG A 98 -40.77 32.48 -28.00
C ARG A 98 -41.70 31.45 -28.64
N ASP A 99 -42.35 30.68 -27.78
CA ASP A 99 -43.51 29.89 -28.15
C ASP A 99 -44.75 30.79 -28.03
N GLN A 100 -45.10 31.40 -29.15
CA GLN A 100 -46.44 31.94 -29.41
C GLN A 100 -46.65 31.91 -30.92
N ARG A 101 -47.40 30.91 -31.41
CA ARG A 101 -48.31 31.09 -32.55
C ARG A 101 -49.25 29.90 -32.74
N ARG A 102 -50.53 30.25 -32.57
CA ARG A 102 -51.79 29.67 -33.09
C ARG A 102 -52.30 28.36 -32.50
#